data_AF-A0RQY0-F1
#
_entry.id   AF-A0RQY0-F1
#
_cell.length_a   1.000
_cell.length_b   1.000
_cell.length_c   1.000
_cell.angle_alpha   90.00
_cell.angle_beta   90.00
_cell.angle_gamma   90.00
#
_symmetry.space_group_name_H-M   'P 1'
#
loop_
_entity.id
_entity.type
_entity.pdbx_description
1 polymer ?
#
loop_
_entity_poly.entity_id
_entity_poly.type
_entity_poly.pdbx_seq_one_letter_code
_entity_poly.pdbx_strand_id
1 'polypeptide(L)'
;MTRIIEIFILIAAVIIFVFVFLPRVTGENNRAAITKTVFEIKQVLNEITMYHIRNGSFPNTKDANQTNLVLKNISTTYAQVTQRSSERWDKCIYIKPLNSQNDKPARIYIAKTDMQNEFCQNVQNSQMLQEWLKLSDDDNKTDGTYKNEIPLIDGKVF
;
A
#
# COMPACT_ATOMS: atom_id res chain seq x y z
N MET A 1 -44.66 3.42 39.61
CA MET A 1 -44.80 3.62 38.15
C MET A 1 -43.64 4.44 37.55
N THR A 2 -43.12 5.45 38.25
CA THR A 2 -41.98 6.30 37.84
C THR A 2 -40.66 5.56 37.60
N ARG A 3 -40.28 4.60 38.47
CA ARG A 3 -39.04 3.81 38.33
C ARG A 3 -38.93 3.01 37.02
N ILE A 4 -40.05 2.49 36.52
CA ILE A 4 -40.09 1.68 35.29
C ILE A 4 -39.95 2.58 34.05
N ILE A 5 -40.67 3.70 34.03
CA ILE A 5 -40.60 4.70 32.93
C ILE A 5 -39.19 5.29 32.81
N GLU A 6 -38.51 5.56 33.92
CA GLU A 6 -37.16 6.11 33.95
C GLU A 6 -36.12 5.13 33.36
N ILE A 7 -36.28 3.83 33.64
CA ILE A 7 -35.47 2.77 33.01
C ILE A 7 -35.72 2.70 31.50
N PHE A 8 -36.98 2.82 31.05
CA PHE A 8 -37.29 2.84 29.62
C PHE A 8 -36.70 4.05 28.90
N ILE A 9 -36.70 5.23 29.52
CA ILE A 9 -36.07 6.44 28.97
C ILE A 9 -34.55 6.26 28.87
N LEU A 10 -33.91 5.68 29.89
CA LEU A 10 -32.48 5.38 29.87
C LEU A 10 -32.12 4.38 28.77
N ILE A 11 -32.88 3.29 28.62
CA ILE A 11 -32.64 2.29 27.58
C ILE A 11 -32.81 2.92 26.19
N ALA A 12 -33.87 3.72 25.98
CA ALA A 12 -34.09 4.41 24.71
C ALA A 12 -32.93 5.37 24.37
N ALA A 13 -32.44 6.12 25.36
CA ALA A 13 -31.28 7.01 25.17
C ALA A 13 -30.02 6.23 24.79
N VAL A 14 -29.74 5.11 25.46
CA VAL A 14 -28.58 4.24 25.15
C VAL A 14 -28.67 3.67 23.74
N ILE A 15 -29.85 3.20 23.32
CA ILE A 15 -30.06 2.65 21.97
C ILE A 15 -29.75 3.70 20.90
N ILE A 16 -30.29 4.91 21.05
CA ILE A 16 -30.03 6.01 20.10
C ILE A 16 -28.55 6.38 20.07
N PHE A 17 -27.89 6.42 21.23
CA PHE A 17 -26.46 6.70 21.32
C PHE A 17 -25.62 5.67 20.55
N VAL A 18 -25.93 4.38 20.69
CA VAL A 18 -25.24 3.31 19.97
C VAL A 18 -25.41 3.48 18.45
N PHE A 19 -26.60 3.77 17.96
CA PHE A 19 -26.84 3.96 16.52
C PHE A 19 -26.14 5.18 15.91
N VAL A 20 -25.97 6.27 16.66
CA VAL A 20 -25.33 7.49 16.16
C VAL A 20 -23.80 7.37 16.11
N PHE A 21 -23.19 6.67 17.07
CA PHE A 21 -21.74 6.60 17.20
C PHE A 21 -21.11 5.41 16.46
N LEU A 22 -21.79 4.27 16.33
CA LEU A 22 -21.24 3.09 15.62
C LEU A 22 -20.81 3.34 14.16
N PRO A 23 -21.56 4.08 13.32
CA PRO A 23 -21.20 4.28 11.91
C PRO A 23 -19.87 5.03 11.74
N ARG A 24 -19.56 5.95 12.67
CA ARG A 24 -18.34 6.76 12.61
C ARG A 24 -17.11 5.94 12.96
N VAL A 25 -17.20 5.10 14.00
CA VAL A 25 -16.09 4.25 14.44
C VAL A 25 -15.70 3.23 13.36
N THR A 26 -16.67 2.64 12.67
CA THR A 26 -16.38 1.70 11.57
C THR A 26 -15.74 2.38 10.36
N GLY A 27 -16.13 3.62 10.04
CA GLY A 27 -15.55 4.39 8.94
C GLY A 27 -14.13 4.87 9.21
N GLU A 28 -13.84 5.28 10.45
CA GLU A 28 -12.50 5.72 10.88
C GLU A 28 -11.51 4.55 10.93
N ASN A 29 -11.92 3.40 11.46
CA ASN A 29 -11.08 2.20 11.50
C ASN A 29 -10.66 1.75 10.09
N ASN A 30 -11.59 1.79 9.12
CA ASN A 30 -11.28 1.45 7.73
C ASN A 30 -10.29 2.45 7.11
N ARG A 31 -10.49 3.76 7.32
CA ARG A 31 -9.54 4.78 6.84
C ARG A 31 -8.15 4.63 7.45
N ALA A 32 -8.06 4.37 8.75
CA ALA A 32 -6.79 4.14 9.44
C ALA A 32 -6.07 2.89 8.89
N ALA A 33 -6.79 1.80 8.61
CA ALA A 33 -6.23 0.59 8.02
C ALA A 33 -5.64 0.85 6.61
N ILE A 34 -6.35 1.64 5.78
CA ILE A 34 -5.84 2.03 4.45
C ILE A 34 -4.63 2.96 4.58
N THR A 35 -4.66 3.96 5.45
CA THR A 35 -3.50 4.85 5.67
C THR A 35 -2.28 4.07 6.15
N LYS A 36 -2.46 3.15 7.10
CA LYS A 36 -1.39 2.25 7.57
C LYS A 36 -0.83 1.42 6.42
N THR A 37 -1.69 0.82 5.62
CA THR A 37 -1.29 0.03 4.44
C THR A 37 -0.44 0.86 3.48
N VAL A 38 -0.90 2.07 3.16
CA VAL A 38 -0.20 3.00 2.26
C VAL A 38 1.17 3.42 2.84
N PHE A 39 1.24 3.62 4.15
CA PHE A 39 2.51 3.87 4.85
C PHE A 39 3.46 2.67 4.78
N GLU A 40 2.96 1.45 5.00
CA GLU A 40 3.76 0.23 4.88
C GLU A 40 4.29 0.05 3.46
N ILE A 41 3.48 0.29 2.43
CA ILE A 41 3.94 0.27 1.03
C ILE A 41 5.06 1.28 0.83
N LYS A 42 4.89 2.52 1.31
CA LYS A 42 5.94 3.56 1.25
C LYS A 42 7.23 3.08 1.90
N GLN A 43 7.13 2.46 3.07
CA GLN A 43 8.27 1.94 3.81
C GLN A 43 8.97 0.82 3.02
N VAL A 44 8.22 -0.10 2.40
CA VAL A 44 8.78 -1.13 1.52
C VAL A 44 9.54 -0.51 0.34
N LEU A 45 8.96 0.49 -0.33
CA LEU A 45 9.64 1.19 -1.43
C LEU A 45 10.93 1.87 -0.97
N ASN A 46 10.93 2.44 0.24
CA ASN A 46 12.11 3.08 0.81
C ASN A 46 13.20 2.07 1.20
N GLU A 47 12.82 0.92 1.77
CA GLU A 47 13.75 -0.18 2.09
C GLU A 47 14.39 -0.76 0.80
N ILE A 48 13.60 -0.94 -0.26
CA ILE A 48 14.09 -1.35 -1.58
C ILE A 48 15.07 -0.32 -2.15
N THR A 49 14.73 0.97 -2.05
CA THR A 49 15.57 2.07 -2.53
C THR A 49 16.90 2.12 -1.77
N MET A 50 16.85 2.01 -0.45
CA MET A 50 18.04 1.99 0.41
C MET A 50 18.94 0.78 0.11
N TYR A 51 18.35 -0.37 -0.21
CA TYR A 51 19.12 -1.52 -0.67
C TYR A 51 19.89 -1.21 -1.96
N HIS A 52 19.22 -0.59 -2.95
CA HIS A 52 19.89 -0.20 -4.20
C HIS A 52 21.02 0.81 -3.96
N ILE A 53 20.80 1.80 -3.09
CA ILE A 53 21.83 2.79 -2.73
C ILE A 53 23.04 2.09 -2.09
N ARG A 54 22.82 1.12 -1.20
CA ARG A 54 23.90 0.41 -0.50
C ARG A 54 24.65 -0.56 -1.40
N ASN A 55 23.94 -1.27 -2.28
CA ASN A 55 24.48 -2.40 -3.03
C ASN A 55 24.79 -2.06 -4.50
N GLY A 56 24.39 -0.88 -4.96
CA GLY A 56 24.58 -0.38 -6.34
C GLY A 56 23.68 -1.02 -7.39
N SER A 57 22.92 -2.07 -7.04
CA SER A 57 21.98 -2.75 -7.94
C SER A 57 20.94 -3.55 -7.16
N PHE A 58 19.80 -3.81 -7.79
CA PHE A 58 18.80 -4.77 -7.33
C PHE A 58 19.20 -6.21 -7.69
N PRO A 59 18.79 -7.23 -6.92
CA PRO A 59 18.99 -8.62 -7.32
C PRO A 59 18.18 -8.94 -8.58
N ASN A 60 18.79 -9.62 -9.55
CA ASN A 60 18.10 -10.03 -10.77
C ASN A 60 17.05 -11.12 -10.45
N THR A 61 15.81 -10.87 -10.84
CA THR A 61 14.67 -11.78 -10.63
C THR A 61 14.09 -12.21 -11.98
N LYS A 62 13.89 -13.51 -12.16
CA LYS A 62 13.38 -14.11 -13.41
C LYS A 62 11.86 -14.19 -13.45
N ASP A 63 11.24 -14.39 -12.29
CA ASP A 63 9.80 -14.58 -12.14
C ASP A 63 9.29 -13.96 -10.84
N ALA A 64 7.96 -13.91 -10.70
CA ALA A 64 7.29 -13.29 -9.56
C ALA A 64 7.58 -13.96 -8.21
N ASN A 65 7.80 -15.28 -8.17
CA ASN A 65 8.14 -15.97 -6.92
C ASN A 65 9.53 -15.57 -6.45
N GLN A 66 10.49 -15.51 -7.37
CA GLN A 66 11.83 -15.02 -7.05
C GLN A 66 11.79 -13.54 -6.62
N THR A 67 10.98 -12.70 -7.28
CA THR A 67 10.77 -11.31 -6.86
C THR A 67 10.25 -11.25 -5.42
N ASN A 68 9.24 -12.05 -5.07
CA ASN A 68 8.70 -12.07 -3.71
C ASN A 68 9.72 -12.49 -2.66
N LEU A 69 10.56 -13.49 -2.95
CA LEU A 69 11.65 -13.91 -2.04
C LEU A 69 12.68 -12.81 -1.85
N VAL A 70 13.06 -12.14 -2.93
CA VAL A 70 13.99 -11.00 -2.89
C VAL A 70 13.41 -9.85 -2.07
N LEU A 71 12.14 -9.50 -2.28
CA LEU A 71 11.47 -8.45 -1.51
C LEU A 71 11.40 -8.78 -0.02
N LYS A 72 11.15 -10.04 0.36
CA LYS A 72 11.18 -10.47 1.77
C LYS A 72 12.56 -10.35 2.41
N ASN A 73 13.61 -10.59 1.64
CA ASN A 73 15.00 -10.48 2.14
C ASN A 73 15.46 -9.02 2.24
N ILE A 74 14.97 -8.15 1.36
CA ILE A 74 15.33 -6.73 1.33
C ILE A 74 14.50 -5.93 2.34
N SER A 75 13.22 -6.26 2.45
CA SER A 75 12.24 -5.48 3.21
C SER A 75 11.63 -6.30 4.34
N THR A 76 11.91 -5.88 5.57
CA THR A 76 11.33 -6.48 6.78
C THR A 76 9.82 -6.23 6.83
N THR A 77 9.40 -5.05 6.38
CA THR A 77 7.99 -4.67 6.28
C THR A 77 7.24 -5.59 5.33
N TYR A 78 7.80 -5.83 4.14
CA TYR A 78 7.20 -6.77 3.17
C TYR A 78 7.16 -8.19 3.73
N ALA A 79 8.23 -8.65 4.39
CA ALA A 79 8.26 -9.96 5.03
C ALA A 79 7.13 -10.14 6.06
N GLN A 80 6.92 -9.14 6.93
CA GLN A 80 5.86 -9.16 7.93
C GLN A 80 4.46 -9.20 7.30
N VAL A 81 4.20 -8.36 6.29
CA VAL A 81 2.88 -8.30 5.62
C VAL A 81 2.53 -9.66 5.01
N THR A 82 3.51 -10.34 4.40
CA THR A 82 3.27 -11.65 3.76
C THR A 82 2.91 -12.78 4.73
N GLN A 83 3.10 -12.58 6.03
CA GLN A 83 2.78 -13.55 7.08
C GLN A 83 1.43 -13.31 7.76
N ARG A 84 0.76 -12.17 7.50
CA ARG A 84 -0.50 -11.81 8.16
C ARG A 84 -1.66 -12.69 7.68
N SER A 85 -2.68 -12.89 8.51
CA SER A 85 -3.91 -13.58 8.11
C SER A 85 -4.91 -12.63 7.42
N SER A 86 -4.89 -11.35 7.76
CA SER A 86 -5.73 -10.27 7.22
C SER A 86 -4.88 -9.07 6.79
N GLU A 87 -5.47 -8.14 6.04
CA GLU A 87 -4.79 -6.89 5.59
C GLU A 87 -3.50 -7.14 4.79
N ARG A 88 -3.49 -8.24 4.03
CA ARG A 88 -2.38 -8.66 3.16
C ARG A 88 -2.34 -7.88 1.86
N TRP A 89 -1.87 -6.65 1.94
CA TRP A 89 -1.76 -5.77 0.78
C TRP A 89 -0.72 -6.26 -0.25
N ASP A 90 0.19 -7.16 0.14
CA ASP A 90 1.16 -7.80 -0.75
C ASP A 90 0.50 -8.60 -1.89
N LYS A 91 -0.79 -8.94 -1.74
CA LYS A 91 -1.62 -9.56 -2.79
C LYS A 91 -2.37 -8.55 -3.66
N CYS A 92 -2.47 -7.30 -3.22
CA CYS A 92 -3.22 -6.24 -3.89
C CYS A 92 -2.39 -5.49 -4.92
N ILE A 93 -1.06 -5.50 -4.77
CA ILE A 93 -0.12 -4.89 -5.70
C ILE A 93 1.05 -5.81 -5.99
N TYR A 94 1.60 -5.69 -7.20
CA TYR A 94 2.87 -6.28 -7.59
C TYR A 94 3.96 -5.21 -7.53
N ILE A 95 5.10 -5.53 -6.94
CA ILE A 95 6.28 -4.65 -6.89
C ILE A 95 7.45 -5.38 -7.55
N LYS A 96 8.12 -4.72 -8.49
CA LYS A 96 9.32 -5.26 -9.15
C LYS A 96 10.42 -4.21 -9.26
N PRO A 97 11.50 -4.35 -8.49
CA PRO A 97 12.70 -3.55 -8.71
C PRO A 97 13.35 -3.93 -10.05
N LEU A 98 13.76 -2.92 -10.82
CA LEU A 98 14.37 -3.07 -12.14
C LEU A 98 15.70 -2.32 -12.15
N ASN A 99 16.78 -3.03 -12.48
CA ASN A 99 18.08 -2.42 -12.70
C ASN A 99 18.06 -1.52 -13.94
N SER A 100 19.09 -0.66 -14.03
CA SER A 100 19.33 0.13 -15.24
C SER A 100 19.46 -0.78 -16.47
N GLN A 101 18.70 -0.47 -17.52
CA GLN A 101 18.69 -1.21 -18.79
C GLN A 101 18.30 -0.29 -19.95
N ASN A 102 18.97 -0.41 -21.09
CA ASN A 102 18.66 0.32 -22.33
C ASN A 102 18.47 1.83 -22.08
N ASP A 103 19.46 2.47 -21.46
CA ASP A 103 19.47 3.89 -21.08
C ASP A 103 18.37 4.33 -20.08
N LYS A 104 17.62 3.37 -19.53
CA LYS A 104 16.64 3.62 -18.46
C LYS A 104 17.34 3.50 -17.10
N PRO A 105 17.18 4.48 -16.19
CA PRO A 105 17.71 4.36 -14.84
C PRO A 105 17.05 3.19 -14.08
N ALA A 106 17.69 2.80 -12.98
CA ALA A 106 17.12 1.85 -12.03
C ALA A 106 15.80 2.42 -11.46
N ARG A 107 14.77 1.57 -11.38
CA ARG A 107 13.41 1.99 -11.02
C ARG A 107 12.65 0.88 -10.30
N ILE A 108 11.53 1.23 -9.68
CA ILE A 108 10.64 0.26 -9.03
C ILE A 108 9.30 0.30 -9.77
N TYR A 109 8.97 -0.82 -10.42
CA TYR A 109 7.68 -1.00 -11.09
C TYR A 109 6.61 -1.45 -10.09
N ILE A 110 5.42 -0.87 -10.17
CA ILE A 110 4.26 -1.20 -9.34
C ILE A 110 3.04 -1.43 -10.24
N ALA A 111 2.31 -2.51 -10.02
CA ALA A 111 1.08 -2.82 -10.75
C ALA A 111 -0.04 -3.30 -9.82
N LYS A 112 -1.29 -3.17 -10.28
CA LYS A 112 -2.46 -3.77 -9.62
C LYS A 112 -2.53 -5.26 -9.91
N THR A 113 -2.99 -6.05 -8.95
CA THR A 113 -3.15 -7.51 -9.11
C THR A 113 -4.58 -7.95 -8.83
N ASP A 114 -5.01 -7.92 -7.56
CA ASP A 114 -6.34 -8.35 -7.15
C ASP A 114 -7.31 -7.16 -7.16
N MET A 115 -8.26 -7.18 -8.09
CA MET A 115 -9.30 -6.17 -8.23
C MET A 115 -10.66 -6.62 -7.68
N GLN A 116 -10.78 -7.85 -7.19
CA GLN A 116 -12.05 -8.42 -6.71
C GLN A 116 -12.20 -8.27 -5.20
N ASN A 117 -11.10 -8.21 -4.47
CA ASN A 117 -11.11 -8.02 -3.02
C ASN A 117 -11.38 -6.55 -2.64
N GLU A 118 -12.41 -6.28 -1.82
CA GLU A 118 -12.79 -4.93 -1.37
C GLU A 118 -11.64 -4.20 -0.65
N PHE A 119 -10.87 -4.90 0.18
CA PHE A 119 -9.68 -4.32 0.81
C PHE A 119 -8.65 -3.91 -0.26
N CYS A 120 -8.40 -4.75 -1.26
CA CYS A 120 -7.49 -4.40 -2.34
C CYS A 120 -7.99 -3.23 -3.19
N GLN A 121 -9.30 -3.14 -3.46
CA GLN A 121 -9.89 -1.99 -4.14
C GLN A 121 -9.68 -0.70 -3.34
N ASN A 122 -9.93 -0.74 -2.03
CA ASN A 122 -9.74 0.41 -1.15
C ASN A 122 -8.27 0.85 -1.06
N VAL A 123 -7.34 -0.11 -0.98
CA VAL A 123 -5.89 0.17 -1.03
C VAL A 123 -5.52 0.79 -2.37
N GLN A 124 -5.92 0.17 -3.48
CA GLN A 124 -5.63 0.63 -4.83
C GLN A 124 -6.23 2.00 -5.13
N ASN A 125 -7.38 2.34 -4.56
CA ASN A 125 -8.03 3.64 -4.74
C ASN A 125 -7.49 4.74 -3.80
N SER A 126 -6.52 4.42 -2.93
CA SER A 126 -5.84 5.45 -2.15
C SER A 126 -5.09 6.42 -3.06
N GLN A 127 -5.16 7.71 -2.73
CA GLN A 127 -4.58 8.78 -3.55
C GLN A 127 -3.09 8.53 -3.81
N MET A 128 -2.33 8.19 -2.76
CA MET A 128 -0.88 8.01 -2.85
C MET A 128 -0.50 6.79 -3.72
N LEU A 129 -1.23 5.67 -3.63
CA LEU A 129 -0.95 4.52 -4.48
C LEU A 129 -1.31 4.80 -5.95
N GLN A 130 -2.37 5.57 -6.21
CA GLN A 130 -2.71 5.99 -7.58
C GLN A 130 -1.64 6.88 -8.20
N GLU A 131 -1.00 7.75 -7.41
CA GLU A 131 0.15 8.54 -7.87
C GLU A 131 1.34 7.65 -8.23
N TRP A 132 1.69 6.68 -7.37
CA TRP A 132 2.78 5.73 -7.67
C TRP A 132 2.49 4.84 -8.87
N LEU A 133 1.25 4.38 -9.03
CA LEU A 133 0.83 3.58 -10.17
C LEU A 133 0.93 4.39 -11.47
N LYS A 134 0.56 5.68 -11.46
CA LYS A 134 0.74 6.57 -12.61
C LYS A 134 2.22 6.72 -12.98
N LEU A 135 3.08 6.98 -11.99
CA LEU A 135 4.54 7.06 -12.22
C LEU A 135 5.09 5.76 -12.83
N SER A 136 4.60 4.61 -12.35
CA SER A 136 4.99 3.31 -12.88
C SER A 136 4.43 3.01 -14.28
N ASP A 137 3.24 3.52 -14.61
CA ASP A 137 2.60 3.35 -15.92
C ASP A 137 3.15 4.30 -16.99
N ASP A 138 3.50 5.54 -16.62
CA ASP A 138 4.14 6.50 -17.51
C ASP A 138 5.53 5.99 -17.96
N ASP A 139 6.24 5.27 -17.07
CA ASP A 139 7.46 4.52 -17.40
C ASP A 139 7.23 3.33 -18.37
N ASN A 140 6.02 2.77 -18.40
CA ASN A 140 5.64 1.64 -19.27
C ASN A 140 5.13 2.12 -20.65
N LYS A 141 4.51 3.30 -20.71
CA LYS A 141 3.95 3.89 -21.95
C LYS A 141 4.96 4.69 -22.78
N THR A 142 6.11 5.06 -22.22
CA THR A 142 7.17 5.82 -22.90
C THR A 142 8.11 4.96 -23.76
N ASP A 143 7.59 3.91 -24.41
CA ASP A 143 8.25 3.16 -25.49
C ASP A 143 8.16 3.92 -26.83
N GLY A 144 8.76 5.12 -26.83
CA GLY A 144 8.85 5.99 -27.99
C GLY A 144 9.23 7.41 -27.61
N THR A 145 10.54 7.71 -27.55
CA THR A 145 11.09 9.09 -27.57
C THR A 145 10.69 10.01 -26.40
N TYR A 146 11.46 9.93 -25.30
CA TYR A 146 11.75 10.95 -24.26
C TYR A 146 10.68 12.01 -23.87
N LYS A 147 10.39 12.17 -22.57
CA LYS A 147 10.56 13.43 -21.78
C LYS A 147 9.89 13.39 -20.40
N ASN A 148 10.68 13.81 -19.40
CA ASN A 148 10.34 14.24 -18.03
C ASN A 148 10.41 13.18 -16.91
N GLU A 149 11.60 13.16 -16.33
CA GLU A 149 12.07 12.58 -15.07
C GLU A 149 11.04 12.51 -13.92
N ILE A 150 10.87 11.33 -13.32
CA ILE A 150 11.07 11.12 -11.88
C ILE A 150 11.77 9.76 -11.69
N PRO A 151 13.10 9.69 -11.61
CA PRO A 151 13.73 8.53 -10.99
C PRO A 151 13.34 8.51 -9.52
N LEU A 152 12.77 7.40 -9.04
CA LEU A 152 12.51 7.14 -7.63
C LEU A 152 13.81 6.91 -6.85
N ILE A 153 14.86 7.71 -7.07
CA ILE A 153 15.99 7.83 -6.14
C ILE A 153 16.59 9.24 -6.30
N ASP A 154 16.10 10.19 -5.52
CA ASP A 154 17.01 11.18 -4.95
C ASP A 154 16.76 11.22 -3.44
N GLY A 155 17.83 11.39 -2.68
CA GLY A 155 17.90 11.30 -1.22
C GLY A 155 17.12 12.37 -0.47
N LYS A 156 15.94 12.78 -0.94
CA LYS A 156 14.94 13.43 -0.11
C LYS A 156 14.22 12.35 0.68
N VAL A 157 14.85 12.05 1.80
CA VAL A 157 14.18 11.72 3.06
C VAL A 157 12.77 12.33 3.06
N PHE A 158 11.76 11.45 3.12
CA PHE A 158 10.44 11.85 3.60
C PHE A 158 10.48 12.08 5.10
#